data_AF-A0A359EIH1-F1
#
_entry.id   AF-A0A359EIH1-F1
#
_cell.length_a   1.000
_cell.length_b   1.000
_cell.length_c   1.000
_cell.angle_alpha   90.00
_cell.angle_beta   90.00
_cell.angle_gamma   90.00
#
_symmetry.space_group_name_H-M   'P 1'
#
loop_
_entity.id
_entity.type
_entity.pdbx_description
1 polymer ?
#
loop_
_entity_poly.entity_id
_entity_poly.type
_entity_poly.pdbx_seq_one_letter_code
_entity_poly.pdbx_strand_id
1 'polypeptide(L)'
;MQPGLPRFQVRKCESPTCGLRYPYYPETNLGENCPRCRGVTHLVVEEDRFGYRHTPDRYQTGVHLEALLDNIRSAWNVGSMFRTADGAGFGCLGLCGITPSPENTAVLKTSLGAEKFVAWDHNRDAVEAAQEQILKGYRLWAIETIQGAVPLDEVHYDGGD
;
A
#
# COMPACT_ATOMS: atom_id res chain seq x y z
N MET A 1 -8.39 13.14 29.85
CA MET A 1 -7.17 13.21 29.01
C MET A 1 -7.61 13.60 27.61
N GLN A 2 -6.94 14.56 26.97
CA GLN A 2 -7.13 14.76 25.53
C GLN A 2 -6.54 13.52 24.82
N PRO A 3 -7.21 12.96 23.79
CA PRO A 3 -6.57 11.96 22.95
C PRO A 3 -5.34 12.60 22.31
N GLY A 4 -4.18 11.96 22.48
CA GLY A 4 -2.93 12.46 21.91
C GLY A 4 -3.08 12.62 20.40
N LEU A 5 -2.56 13.73 19.85
CA LEU A 5 -2.51 13.94 18.40
C LEU A 5 -1.89 12.71 17.72
N PRO A 6 -2.43 12.25 16.58
CA PRO A 6 -1.92 11.05 15.93
C PRO A 6 -0.44 11.26 15.57
N ARG A 7 0.36 10.22 15.86
CA ARG A 7 1.84 10.23 15.75
C ARG A 7 2.35 10.56 14.34
N PHE A 8 1.48 10.47 13.35
CA PHE A 8 1.64 11.04 12.01
C PHE A 8 0.29 11.51 11.50
N GLN A 9 0.31 12.42 10.53
CA GLN A 9 -0.84 12.81 9.73
C GLN A 9 -0.61 12.36 8.29
N VAL A 10 -1.63 12.39 7.42
CA VAL A 10 -1.47 12.06 6.01
C VAL A 10 -1.65 13.32 5.16
N ARG A 11 -0.74 13.54 4.21
CA ARG A 11 -0.77 14.66 3.26
C ARG A 11 -0.82 14.14 1.82
N LYS A 12 -1.44 14.91 0.92
CA LYS A 12 -1.47 14.64 -0.52
C LYS A 12 -0.95 15.85 -1.27
N CYS A 13 -0.14 15.61 -2.30
CA CYS A 13 0.35 16.69 -3.15
C CYS A 13 -0.76 17.23 -4.05
N GLU A 14 -0.95 18.55 -4.03
CA GLU A 14 -1.99 19.27 -4.79
C GLU A 14 -1.72 19.32 -6.30
N SER A 15 -0.49 19.00 -6.72
CA SER A 15 -0.15 18.93 -8.15
C SER A 15 -0.93 17.77 -8.81
N PRO A 16 -1.79 18.04 -9.82
CA PRO A 16 -2.60 17.00 -10.47
C PRO A 16 -1.77 15.92 -11.17
N THR A 17 -0.55 16.23 -11.57
CA THR A 17 0.41 15.28 -12.16
C THR A 17 1.31 14.59 -11.12
N CYS A 18 1.12 14.90 -9.83
CA CYS A 18 1.87 14.29 -8.73
C CYS A 18 1.02 13.51 -7.74
N GLY A 19 -0.10 14.03 -7.24
CA GLY A 19 -1.10 13.32 -6.41
C GLY A 19 -0.59 12.43 -5.27
N LEU A 20 0.65 12.58 -4.81
CA LEU A 20 1.29 11.61 -3.91
C LEU A 20 0.69 11.73 -2.52
N ARG A 21 0.04 10.66 -2.02
CA ARG A 21 -0.34 10.51 -0.61
C ARG A 21 0.85 9.97 0.17
N TYR A 22 1.17 10.57 1.32
CA TYR A 22 2.27 10.14 2.17
C TYR A 22 2.11 10.61 3.63
N PRO A 23 2.72 9.90 4.59
CA PRO A 23 2.71 10.30 6.00
C PRO A 23 3.62 11.51 6.27
N TYR A 24 3.07 12.47 6.99
CA TYR A 24 3.70 13.67 7.52
C TYR A 24 3.89 13.55 9.04
N TYR A 25 5.03 14.02 9.56
CA TYR A 25 5.35 14.00 10.99
C TYR A 25 5.42 15.44 11.55
N PRO A 26 4.35 15.94 12.20
CA PRO A 26 4.28 17.32 12.69
C PRO A 26 5.43 17.71 13.64
N GLU A 27 5.98 16.75 14.38
CA GLU A 27 7.08 16.98 15.34
C GLU A 27 8.43 17.28 14.67
N THR A 28 8.57 17.01 13.36
CA THR A 28 9.87 17.11 12.65
C THR A 28 9.80 17.98 11.39
N ASN A 29 8.61 18.47 11.03
CA ASN A 29 8.27 19.06 9.72
C ASN A 29 8.64 18.20 8.49
N LEU A 30 9.05 16.94 8.69
CA LEU A 30 9.44 16.05 7.60
C LEU A 30 8.20 15.66 6.79
N GLY A 31 8.15 16.15 5.55
CA GLY A 31 7.02 15.97 4.65
C GLY A 31 6.05 17.15 4.57
N GLU A 32 6.41 18.35 5.02
CA GLU A 32 5.60 19.56 4.78
C GLU A 32 5.39 19.81 3.27
N ASN A 33 6.48 19.71 2.49
CA ASN A 33 6.45 19.71 1.03
C ASN A 33 6.51 18.27 0.47
N CYS A 34 5.94 18.06 -0.71
CA CYS A 34 5.88 16.74 -1.34
C CYS A 34 7.28 16.13 -1.54
N PRO A 35 7.59 14.93 -1.02
CA PRO A 35 8.92 14.34 -1.12
C PRO A 35 9.32 13.97 -2.55
N ARG A 36 8.35 13.87 -3.48
CA ARG A 36 8.58 13.54 -4.90
C ARG A 36 8.84 14.76 -5.78
N CYS A 37 8.04 15.83 -5.65
CA CYS A 37 8.11 16.99 -6.54
C CYS A 37 8.37 18.34 -5.83
N ARG A 38 8.45 18.35 -4.49
CA ARG A 38 8.59 19.54 -3.63
C ARG A 38 7.42 20.55 -3.69
N GLY A 39 6.32 20.21 -4.36
CA GLY A 39 5.11 21.03 -4.43
C GLY A 39 4.30 21.06 -3.12
N VAL A 40 3.34 21.98 -3.09
CA VAL A 40 2.38 22.20 -1.99
C VAL A 40 1.52 20.94 -1.77
N THR A 41 1.15 20.72 -0.52
CA THR A 41 0.38 19.56 -0.08
C THR A 41 -0.64 19.96 0.98
N HIS A 42 -1.80 19.29 1.00
CA HIS A 42 -2.85 19.48 2.00
C HIS A 42 -3.01 18.23 2.87
N LEU A 43 -3.67 18.37 4.03
CA LEU A 43 -4.10 17.23 4.85
C LEU A 43 -5.30 16.55 4.18
N VAL A 44 -5.22 15.23 4.02
CA VAL A 44 -6.11 14.47 3.12
C VAL A 44 -7.40 14.04 3.82
N VAL A 45 -8.51 14.14 3.09
CA VAL A 45 -9.81 13.55 3.44
C VAL A 45 -10.52 12.93 2.20
N GLU A 46 -9.74 12.41 1.22
CA GLU A 46 -10.08 11.91 -0.17
C GLU A 46 -10.27 13.02 -1.24
N GLU A 47 -10.09 12.87 -2.58
CA GLU A 47 -9.64 11.80 -3.52
C GLU A 47 -8.65 12.40 -4.59
N ASP A 48 -7.94 11.60 -5.41
CA ASP A 48 -7.67 11.71 -6.89
C ASP A 48 -6.38 10.97 -7.37
N ARG A 49 -6.42 10.41 -8.59
CA ARG A 49 -5.79 9.13 -9.00
C ARG A 49 -4.57 9.23 -9.92
N PHE A 50 -3.58 8.35 -9.74
CA PHE A 50 -2.66 7.90 -10.81
C PHE A 50 -1.90 6.61 -10.40
N GLY A 51 -1.85 5.60 -11.28
CA GLY A 51 -1.09 4.37 -11.04
C GLY A 51 -0.53 3.66 -12.29
N TYR A 52 0.38 2.71 -12.07
CA TYR A 52 1.05 1.86 -13.09
C TYR A 52 0.82 0.38 -12.73
N ARG A 53 0.62 -0.54 -13.70
CA ARG A 53 0.34 -1.96 -13.44
C ARG A 53 1.19 -2.92 -14.27
N HIS A 54 1.62 -4.01 -13.64
CA HIS A 54 2.30 -5.18 -14.19
C HIS A 54 1.48 -6.45 -13.93
N THR A 55 1.15 -7.21 -14.99
CA THR A 55 0.33 -8.43 -14.93
C THR A 55 1.04 -9.61 -15.59
N PRO A 56 1.61 -10.57 -14.83
CA PRO A 56 2.06 -11.85 -15.34
C PRO A 56 0.89 -12.82 -15.52
N ASP A 57 1.10 -13.88 -16.29
CA ASP A 57 0.14 -14.98 -16.49
C ASP A 57 0.31 -16.03 -15.37
N ARG A 58 -0.73 -16.25 -14.56
CA ARG A 58 -0.68 -17.15 -13.39
C ARG A 58 -2.05 -17.81 -13.17
N TYR A 59 -2.08 -19.14 -13.10
CA TYR A 59 -3.26 -19.88 -12.67
C TYR A 59 -3.43 -19.76 -11.15
N GLN A 60 -4.66 -19.48 -10.71
CA GLN A 60 -5.04 -19.51 -9.29
C GLN A 60 -6.03 -20.64 -9.03
N THR A 61 -5.90 -21.26 -7.86
CA THR A 61 -6.84 -22.25 -7.32
C THR A 61 -7.12 -21.91 -5.86
N GLY A 62 -8.38 -21.98 -5.43
CA GLY A 62 -8.79 -21.61 -4.08
C GLY A 62 -9.09 -20.10 -3.91
N VAL A 63 -8.93 -19.59 -2.70
CA VAL A 63 -9.26 -18.20 -2.33
C VAL A 63 -8.30 -17.22 -3.00
N HIS A 64 -8.83 -16.24 -3.73
CA HIS A 64 -8.03 -15.16 -4.31
C HIS A 64 -7.60 -14.18 -3.22
N LEU A 65 -6.28 -14.00 -3.05
CA LEU A 65 -5.69 -13.04 -2.11
C LEU A 65 -4.84 -12.00 -2.84
N GLU A 66 -5.03 -10.74 -2.46
CA GLU A 66 -4.18 -9.60 -2.83
C GLU A 66 -3.73 -8.88 -1.56
N ALA A 67 -2.58 -8.20 -1.61
CA ALA A 67 -2.14 -7.34 -0.51
C ALA A 67 -1.86 -5.92 -1.00
N LEU A 68 -2.28 -4.94 -0.21
CA LEU A 68 -2.08 -3.52 -0.48
C LEU A 68 -1.06 -2.98 0.53
N LEU A 69 0.09 -2.54 0.02
CA LEU A 69 1.26 -2.14 0.78
C LEU A 69 1.34 -0.59 0.83
N ASP A 70 0.64 0.04 1.77
CA ASP A 70 0.66 1.49 1.93
C ASP A 70 1.92 1.98 2.67
N ASN A 71 2.64 2.92 2.05
CA ASN A 71 3.74 3.69 2.65
C ASN A 71 4.90 2.88 3.28
N ILE A 72 5.16 1.67 2.79
CA ILE A 72 6.27 0.81 3.25
C ILE A 72 7.61 1.37 2.77
N ARG A 73 8.36 2.00 3.69
CA ARG A 73 9.61 2.72 3.33
C ARG A 73 10.79 1.83 2.97
N SER A 74 10.86 0.62 3.51
CA SER A 74 12.02 -0.26 3.34
C SER A 74 11.91 -1.05 2.04
N ALA A 75 12.69 -0.67 1.03
CA ALA A 75 12.82 -1.42 -0.22
C ALA A 75 13.21 -2.91 -0.01
N TRP A 76 14.01 -3.20 1.02
CA TRP A 76 14.39 -4.56 1.40
C TRP A 76 13.22 -5.38 1.96
N ASN A 77 12.32 -4.71 2.69
CA ASN A 77 11.10 -5.34 3.19
C ASN A 77 10.11 -5.58 2.04
N VAL A 78 9.98 -4.63 1.10
CA VAL A 78 9.12 -4.82 -0.08
C VAL A 78 9.57 -6.01 -0.94
N GLY A 79 10.86 -6.16 -1.21
CA GLY A 79 11.34 -7.36 -1.93
C GLY A 79 11.10 -8.66 -1.15
N SER A 80 11.21 -8.62 0.18
CA SER A 80 10.84 -9.77 1.03
C SER A 80 9.33 -10.07 0.97
N MET A 81 8.47 -9.05 0.91
CA MET A 81 7.02 -9.19 0.71
C MET A 81 6.69 -9.78 -0.67
N PHE A 82 7.41 -9.39 -1.74
CA PHE A 82 7.29 -10.04 -3.06
C PHE A 82 7.58 -11.55 -2.99
N ARG A 83 8.64 -11.96 -2.28
CA ARG A 83 8.95 -13.39 -2.09
C ARG A 83 7.89 -14.14 -1.30
N THR A 84 7.34 -13.51 -0.26
CA THR A 84 6.22 -14.09 0.50
C THR A 84 4.97 -14.24 -0.38
N ALA A 85 4.64 -13.22 -1.18
CA ALA A 85 3.49 -13.24 -2.10
C ALA A 85 3.62 -14.32 -3.18
N ASP A 86 4.81 -14.50 -3.76
CA ASP A 86 5.09 -15.55 -4.74
C ASP A 86 4.88 -16.94 -4.14
N GLY A 87 5.53 -17.22 -3.00
CA GLY A 87 5.44 -18.52 -2.31
C GLY A 87 4.08 -18.82 -1.66
N ALA A 88 3.31 -17.80 -1.27
CA ALA A 88 1.98 -17.94 -0.68
C ALA A 88 0.82 -17.87 -1.69
N GLY A 89 1.11 -17.72 -2.99
CA GLY A 89 0.09 -17.76 -4.05
C GLY A 89 -0.77 -16.49 -4.19
N PHE A 90 -0.30 -15.34 -3.69
CA PHE A 90 -1.00 -14.07 -3.88
C PHE A 90 -1.12 -13.72 -5.36
N GLY A 91 -2.26 -13.17 -5.75
CA GLY A 91 -2.54 -12.72 -7.11
C GLY A 91 -1.82 -11.42 -7.44
N CYS A 92 -1.98 -10.40 -6.58
CA CYS A 92 -1.44 -9.05 -6.78
C CYS A 92 -0.86 -8.41 -5.51
N LEU A 93 0.15 -7.55 -5.69
CA LEU A 93 0.63 -6.58 -4.70
C LEU A 93 0.37 -5.13 -5.18
N GLY A 94 -0.55 -4.42 -4.51
CA GLY A 94 -0.77 -3.00 -4.74
C GLY A 94 0.21 -2.14 -3.92
N LEU A 95 1.21 -1.55 -4.55
CA LEU A 95 2.26 -0.74 -3.92
C LEU A 95 1.79 0.71 -3.79
N CYS A 96 1.46 1.16 -2.58
CA CYS A 96 0.75 2.44 -2.40
C CYS A 96 1.56 3.54 -1.71
N GLY A 97 1.33 4.79 -2.11
CA GLY A 97 1.94 5.98 -1.49
C GLY A 97 3.44 6.07 -1.78
N ILE A 98 4.28 6.01 -0.73
CA ILE A 98 5.75 6.03 -0.86
C ILE A 98 6.41 4.64 -0.97
N THR A 99 5.62 3.57 -1.11
CA THR A 99 6.15 2.20 -1.24
C THR A 99 6.97 2.05 -2.53
N PRO A 100 8.27 1.68 -2.46
CA PRO A 100 9.12 1.58 -3.64
C PRO A 100 8.70 0.40 -4.53
N SER A 101 8.59 0.66 -5.83
CA SER A 101 8.34 -0.37 -6.85
C SER A 101 9.60 -1.17 -7.23
N PRO A 102 9.44 -2.27 -7.99
CA PRO A 102 10.55 -2.97 -8.65
C PRO A 102 11.42 -2.14 -9.62
N GLU A 103 11.11 -0.87 -9.88
CA GLU A 103 12.06 0.07 -10.52
C GLU A 103 13.26 0.37 -9.60
N ASN A 104 13.12 0.18 -8.28
CA ASN A 104 14.18 0.37 -7.30
C ASN A 104 15.07 -0.87 -7.20
N THR A 105 16.36 -0.71 -7.50
CA THR A 105 17.35 -1.82 -7.45
C THR A 105 17.48 -2.51 -6.09
N ALA A 106 17.11 -1.86 -4.98
CA ALA A 106 17.09 -2.51 -3.65
C ALA A 106 15.90 -3.47 -3.47
N VAL A 107 14.76 -3.19 -4.11
CA VAL A 107 13.63 -4.13 -4.20
C VAL A 107 14.07 -5.35 -5.01
N LEU A 108 14.63 -5.15 -6.21
CA LEU A 108 15.12 -6.23 -7.07
C LEU A 108 16.15 -7.14 -6.41
N LYS A 109 17.06 -6.58 -5.61
CA LYS A 109 18.06 -7.33 -4.83
C LYS A 109 17.46 -8.25 -3.76
N THR A 110 16.22 -8.02 -3.35
CA THR A 110 15.56 -8.75 -2.26
C THR A 110 14.35 -9.56 -2.69
N SER A 111 13.69 -9.19 -3.79
CA SER A 111 12.64 -9.98 -4.42
C SER A 111 13.17 -11.23 -5.13
N LEU A 112 14.45 -11.23 -5.54
CA LEU A 112 15.14 -12.39 -6.14
C LEU A 112 14.42 -12.98 -7.37
N GLY A 113 13.70 -12.16 -8.13
CA GLY A 113 12.93 -12.57 -9.31
C GLY A 113 11.42 -12.73 -9.07
N ALA A 114 10.96 -12.77 -7.82
CA ALA A 114 9.54 -12.88 -7.47
C ALA A 114 8.67 -11.75 -8.06
N GLU A 115 9.26 -10.57 -8.28
CA GLU A 115 8.60 -9.41 -8.89
C GLU A 115 8.11 -9.64 -10.33
N LYS A 116 8.59 -10.71 -10.98
CA LYS A 116 8.23 -11.11 -12.35
C LYS A 116 7.06 -12.08 -12.38
N PHE A 117 6.77 -12.76 -11.26
CA PHE A 117 5.78 -13.83 -11.17
C PHE A 117 4.53 -13.43 -10.35
N VAL A 118 4.64 -12.41 -9.51
CA VAL A 118 3.51 -11.81 -8.79
C VAL A 118 3.03 -10.58 -9.56
N ALA A 119 1.72 -10.44 -9.77
CA ALA A 119 1.18 -9.19 -10.34
C ALA A 119 1.42 -8.05 -9.35
N TRP A 120 1.64 -6.84 -9.85
CA TRP A 120 1.72 -5.68 -8.98
C TRP A 120 1.27 -4.42 -9.70
N ASP A 121 0.64 -3.52 -8.98
CA ASP A 121 0.51 -2.14 -9.41
C ASP A 121 1.11 -1.19 -8.40
N HIS A 122 1.33 0.04 -8.83
CA HIS A 122 1.80 1.12 -7.97
C HIS A 122 0.80 2.27 -8.07
N ASN A 123 0.03 2.50 -7.01
CA ASN A 123 -0.89 3.64 -6.89
C ASN A 123 -0.32 4.69 -5.92
N ARG A 124 -0.65 5.95 -6.14
CA ARG A 124 -0.25 7.06 -5.25
C ARG A 124 -1.11 7.16 -4.01
N ASP A 125 -2.31 6.59 -4.02
CA ASP A 125 -3.26 6.62 -2.93
C ASP A 125 -3.78 5.21 -2.60
N ALA A 126 -3.54 4.78 -1.36
CA ALA A 126 -4.01 3.50 -0.85
C ALA A 126 -5.53 3.45 -0.65
N VAL A 127 -6.16 4.60 -0.37
CA VAL A 127 -7.60 4.64 -0.07
C VAL A 127 -8.39 4.40 -1.35
N GLU A 128 -8.03 5.10 -2.43
CA GLU A 128 -8.58 4.86 -3.78
C GLU A 128 -8.37 3.42 -4.24
N ALA A 129 -7.13 2.91 -4.14
CA ALA A 129 -6.83 1.55 -4.53
C ALA A 129 -7.66 0.52 -3.73
N ALA A 130 -7.85 0.74 -2.42
CA ALA A 130 -8.70 -0.12 -1.59
C ALA A 130 -10.19 -0.02 -1.97
N GLN A 131 -10.72 1.19 -2.20
CA GLN A 131 -12.09 1.39 -2.67
C GLN A 131 -12.34 0.72 -4.03
N GLU A 132 -11.40 0.84 -4.98
CA GLU A 132 -11.45 0.16 -6.27
C GLU A 132 -11.47 -1.37 -6.17
N GLN A 133 -10.90 -1.97 -5.11
CA GLN A 133 -11.00 -3.41 -4.89
C GLN A 133 -12.32 -3.79 -4.21
N ILE A 134 -12.80 -3.00 -3.24
CA ILE A 134 -14.13 -3.19 -2.62
C ILE A 134 -15.23 -3.17 -3.69
N LEU A 135 -15.17 -2.23 -4.64
CA LEU A 135 -16.12 -2.13 -5.76
C LEU A 135 -16.06 -3.34 -6.73
N LYS A 136 -14.98 -4.12 -6.74
CA LYS A 136 -14.86 -5.39 -7.48
C LYS A 136 -15.31 -6.61 -6.67
N GLY A 137 -15.81 -6.41 -5.43
CA GLY A 137 -16.28 -7.47 -4.54
C GLY A 137 -15.25 -7.99 -3.53
N TYR A 138 -14.07 -7.35 -3.39
CA TYR A 138 -13.09 -7.77 -2.39
C TYR A 138 -13.52 -7.35 -0.98
N ARG A 139 -13.38 -8.25 -0.01
CA ARG A 139 -13.46 -7.93 1.42
C ARG A 139 -12.12 -7.35 1.88
N LEU A 140 -12.08 -6.06 2.21
CA LEU A 140 -10.87 -5.40 2.70
C LEU A 140 -10.58 -5.77 4.17
N TRP A 141 -9.33 -6.15 4.45
CA TRP A 141 -8.82 -6.36 5.80
C TRP A 141 -7.62 -5.44 6.05
N ALA A 142 -7.68 -4.61 7.10
CA ALA A 142 -6.57 -3.75 7.51
C ALA A 142 -5.77 -4.42 8.63
N ILE A 143 -4.45 -4.54 8.45
CA ILE A 143 -3.54 -5.11 9.45
C ILE A 143 -2.84 -3.94 10.16
N GLU A 144 -3.25 -3.64 11.39
CA GLU A 144 -2.71 -2.51 12.15
C GLU A 144 -2.83 -2.75 13.68
N THR A 145 -1.99 -2.05 14.45
CA THR A 145 -1.83 -2.14 15.91
C THR A 145 -2.60 -1.07 16.69
N ILE A 146 -3.77 -0.67 16.19
CA ILE A 146 -4.64 0.33 16.85
C ILE A 146 -5.51 -0.27 17.96
N GLN A 147 -5.94 0.58 18.90
CA GLN A 147 -6.98 0.25 19.86
C GLN A 147 -8.28 -0.12 19.13
N GLY A 148 -8.81 -1.32 19.41
CA GLY A 148 -10.01 -1.85 18.76
C GLY A 148 -9.74 -2.76 17.55
N ALA A 149 -8.49 -3.00 17.18
CA ALA A 149 -8.14 -4.09 16.26
C ALA A 149 -8.43 -5.46 16.91
N VAL A 150 -8.87 -6.42 16.09
CA VAL A 150 -9.09 -7.82 16.50
C VAL A 150 -7.78 -8.61 16.31
N PRO A 151 -7.34 -9.43 17.28
CA PRO A 151 -6.18 -10.31 17.12
C PRO A 151 -6.36 -11.28 15.94
N LEU A 152 -5.31 -11.50 15.16
CA LEU A 152 -5.38 -12.28 13.91
C LEU A 152 -5.81 -13.75 14.13
N ASP A 153 -5.49 -14.30 15.29
CA ASP A 153 -5.86 -15.64 15.75
C ASP A 153 -7.28 -15.73 16.34
N GLU A 154 -7.92 -14.59 16.63
CA GLU A 154 -9.33 -14.48 17.03
C GLU A 154 -10.26 -14.08 15.85
N VAL A 155 -9.70 -13.84 14.67
CA VAL A 155 -10.47 -13.53 13.46
C VAL A 155 -11.19 -14.77 12.93
N HIS A 156 -12.52 -14.72 12.95
CA HIS A 156 -13.35 -15.68 12.22
C HIS A 156 -13.56 -15.22 10.78
N TYR A 157 -13.19 -16.07 9.83
CA TYR A 157 -13.47 -15.85 8.41
C TYR A 157 -14.78 -16.55 8.03
N ASP A 158 -15.86 -15.77 7.97
CA ASP A 158 -17.08 -16.20 7.30
C ASP A 158 -16.77 -16.26 5.80
N GLY A 159 -16.53 -17.47 5.30
CA GLY A 159 -16.36 -17.72 3.87
C GLY A 159 -17.66 -17.40 3.15
N GLY A 160 -17.66 -16.33 2.36
CA GLY A 160 -18.72 -16.13 1.37
C GLY A 160 -18.62 -17.22 0.30
N ASP A 161 -19.76 -17.85 0.02
CA ASP A 161 -19.95 -18.84 -1.05
C ASP A 161 -19.64 -18.28 -2.46
#